data_AF-A0A933CD73-F1
#
_entry.id   AF-A0A933CD73-F1
#
_cell.length_a   1.000
_cell.length_b   1.000
_cell.length_c   1.000
_cell.angle_alpha   90.00
_cell.angle_beta   90.00
_cell.angle_gamma   90.00
#
_symmetry.space_group_name_H-M   'P 1'
#
loop_
_entity.id
_entity.type
_entity.pdbx_description
1 polymer ?
#
loop_
_entity_poly.entity_id
_entity_poly.type
_entity_poly.pdbx_seq_one_letter_code
_entity_poly.pdbx_strand_id
1 'polypeptide(L)'
;MSLLRAAGCAIVLAASFASAAEPRPLSQLRDLAALGADLPPQAPAVPQPAEPKPIRWEDAAEHVGEPVIVEGMIVASFANSKVCFLNFSQEYKANLTLVIFASAYDRFIPGPDVYYRDKVVQATGIVKRSERGNLELVLNGPEQLRVLSEGPPTILYWEDVTAEHAGKVVTVEGPIEEVRVSEKVAFINFHRNWTRYVAGVIFGPAIARFPASLEGAYLRQQVRMTGIVRLYEGRPEIVLHGPSQLQVVRPTGPDAVRAVDIVKSRLRVDDGDTVFYEFCSHDGITDGAGRSYSGELRLLGFDTPEVLHPEHGIFYDQPYGGEATRFAESLIRGAQRVQFVTTGQKDPYGRLLGHLALDGELLAVSMLRAGFAYEMITPYGDNGFPAQAARILKAWNEDSPIQRALRSGQEAPFQHPTSWRRLHQAKDLALSREAWTALGKKGQKELAAKAREQARRREQPSTP
;
A
#
# COMPACT_ATOMS: atom_id res chain seq x y z
N MET A 1 0.88 -63.90 -30.44
CA MET A 1 -0.33 -64.74 -30.55
C MET A 1 -0.07 -66.06 -29.87
N SER A 2 -1.08 -66.53 -29.12
CA SER A 2 -1.21 -67.88 -28.56
C SER A 2 -0.32 -68.22 -27.36
N LEU A 3 -0.75 -68.78 -26.21
CA LEU A 3 -2.02 -69.22 -25.59
C LEU A 3 -1.63 -70.43 -24.70
N LEU A 4 -2.25 -70.53 -23.51
CA LEU A 4 -2.55 -71.78 -22.77
C LEU A 4 -1.37 -72.49 -22.04
N ARG A 5 -1.49 -73.10 -20.84
CA ARG A 5 -2.61 -73.38 -19.91
C ARG A 5 -2.03 -73.92 -18.57
N ALA A 6 -2.72 -73.62 -17.46
CA ALA A 6 -3.06 -74.40 -16.23
C ALA A 6 -2.11 -75.51 -15.70
N ALA A 7 -1.96 -75.82 -14.41
CA ALA A 7 -2.80 -75.76 -13.19
C ALA A 7 -1.82 -75.77 -11.97
N GLY A 8 -2.10 -75.43 -10.71
CA GLY A 8 -3.29 -75.44 -9.88
C GLY A 8 -2.89 -76.10 -8.55
N CYS A 9 -2.98 -75.40 -7.41
CA CYS A 9 -3.39 -75.94 -6.09
C CYS A 9 -3.35 -74.83 -5.03
N ALA A 10 -4.41 -74.72 -4.26
CA ALA A 10 -4.61 -73.72 -3.22
C ALA A 10 -4.11 -74.20 -1.86
N ILE A 11 -3.41 -73.35 -1.11
CA ILE A 11 -3.46 -73.32 0.36
C ILE A 11 -3.49 -71.85 0.81
N VAL A 12 -4.47 -71.58 1.66
CA VAL A 12 -4.81 -70.31 2.31
C VAL A 12 -3.79 -69.96 3.38
N LEU A 13 -3.29 -68.72 3.39
CA LEU A 13 -2.98 -67.97 4.62
C LEU A 13 -2.95 -66.47 4.33
N ALA A 14 -3.64 -65.72 5.18
CA ALA A 14 -4.16 -64.38 4.97
C ALA A 14 -3.10 -63.29 4.71
N ALA A 15 -3.44 -62.38 3.81
CA ALA A 15 -2.80 -61.08 3.67
C ALA A 15 -3.32 -60.12 4.75
N SER A 16 -2.45 -59.26 5.28
CA SER A 16 -2.85 -57.91 5.66
C SER A 16 -1.68 -56.94 5.48
N PHE A 17 -1.87 -56.02 4.55
CA PHE A 17 -1.09 -54.79 4.42
C PHE A 17 -1.51 -53.77 5.49
N ALA A 18 -0.61 -52.82 5.71
CA ALA A 18 -0.64 -51.61 6.54
C ALA A 18 -2.01 -51.05 7.01
N SER A 19 -2.05 -50.54 8.25
CA SER A 19 -2.97 -49.48 8.64
C SER A 19 -2.25 -48.40 9.43
N ALA A 20 -2.41 -47.16 8.95
CA ALA A 20 -2.02 -45.94 9.62
C ALA A 20 -2.80 -45.77 10.93
N ALA A 21 -2.13 -45.29 11.98
CA ALA A 21 -2.80 -44.95 13.22
C ALA A 21 -3.79 -43.79 12.99
N GLU A 22 -5.08 -44.05 13.25
CA GLU A 22 -6.15 -43.07 13.20
C GLU A 22 -5.97 -41.94 14.23
N PRO A 23 -6.48 -40.73 13.96
CA PRO A 23 -6.52 -39.66 14.95
C PRO A 23 -7.58 -39.96 16.01
N ARG A 24 -7.20 -39.86 17.29
CA ARG A 24 -8.14 -40.05 18.41
C ARG A 24 -9.15 -38.88 18.46
N PRO A 25 -10.43 -39.15 18.79
CA PRO A 25 -11.46 -38.11 18.86
C PRO A 25 -11.32 -37.21 20.09
N LEU A 26 -11.61 -35.93 19.86
CA LEU A 26 -11.54 -34.79 20.80
C LEU A 26 -12.72 -34.77 21.79
N SER A 27 -12.93 -35.84 22.56
CA SER A 27 -14.09 -35.92 23.48
C SER A 27 -13.80 -36.44 24.89
N GLN A 28 -12.54 -36.64 25.30
CA GLN A 28 -12.21 -37.15 26.64
C GLN A 28 -11.12 -36.34 27.39
N LEU A 29 -11.21 -35.01 27.36
CA LEU A 29 -10.41 -34.13 28.24
C LEU A 29 -11.33 -33.18 29.01
N ARG A 30 -12.19 -33.75 29.85
CA ARG A 30 -12.70 -33.06 31.04
C ARG A 30 -12.61 -34.05 32.19
N ASP A 31 -12.13 -33.53 33.31
CA ASP A 31 -12.05 -34.19 34.63
C ASP A 31 -10.82 -35.08 34.86
N LEU A 32 -9.70 -34.45 35.20
CA LEU A 32 -8.70 -34.99 36.14
C LEU A 32 -7.88 -33.83 36.75
N ALA A 33 -8.60 -32.84 37.29
CA ALA A 33 -8.08 -31.86 38.22
C ALA A 33 -8.45 -32.29 39.65
N ALA A 34 -7.92 -33.42 40.11
CA ALA A 34 -7.92 -33.82 41.51
C ALA A 34 -7.09 -35.10 41.67
N LEU A 35 -5.83 -34.96 42.09
CA LEU A 35 -5.09 -35.88 42.96
C LEU A 35 -3.67 -35.31 43.12
N GLY A 36 -3.40 -34.78 44.32
CA GLY A 36 -2.10 -34.28 44.70
C GLY A 36 -1.06 -35.41 44.75
N ALA A 37 0.11 -35.14 44.16
CA ALA A 37 1.33 -35.88 44.40
C ALA A 37 2.47 -34.86 44.48
N ASP A 38 3.22 -34.93 45.59
CA ASP A 38 4.39 -34.12 45.91
C ASP A 38 5.36 -33.99 44.73
N LEU A 39 5.61 -32.75 44.31
CA LEU A 39 6.77 -32.41 43.50
C LEU A 39 7.95 -32.13 44.44
N PRO A 40 9.16 -32.65 44.17
CA PRO A 40 10.33 -32.38 44.99
C PRO A 40 10.62 -30.87 45.03
N PRO A 41 11.16 -30.34 46.14
CA PRO A 41 11.41 -28.91 46.28
C PRO A 41 12.37 -28.44 45.17
N GLN A 42 11.92 -27.45 44.40
CA GLN A 42 12.77 -26.78 43.42
C GLN A 42 13.96 -26.15 44.15
N ALA A 43 15.17 -26.40 43.66
CA ALA A 43 16.38 -25.76 44.16
C ALA A 43 16.22 -24.22 44.07
N PRO A 44 16.73 -23.45 45.05
CA PRO A 44 16.62 -22.00 45.02
C PRO A 44 17.29 -21.47 43.75
N ALA A 45 16.55 -20.65 42.99
CA ALA A 45 17.07 -19.97 41.82
C ALA A 45 18.24 -19.07 42.24
N VAL A 46 19.44 -19.41 41.79
CA VAL A 46 20.61 -18.53 41.89
C VAL A 46 20.26 -17.25 41.13
N PRO A 47 20.36 -16.05 41.74
CA PRO A 47 20.15 -14.81 41.01
C PRO A 47 21.16 -14.73 39.87
N GLN A 48 20.66 -14.67 38.63
CA GLN A 48 21.52 -14.45 37.46
C GLN A 48 22.13 -13.05 37.56
N PRO A 49 23.45 -12.88 37.34
CA PRO A 49 24.07 -11.56 37.29
C PRO A 49 23.34 -10.68 36.27
N ALA A 50 23.05 -9.43 36.62
CA ALA A 50 22.52 -8.47 35.66
C ALA A 50 23.49 -8.34 34.48
N GLU A 51 23.02 -8.64 33.26
CA GLU A 51 23.84 -8.45 32.06
C GLU A 51 24.29 -6.97 31.98
N PRO A 52 25.58 -6.71 31.70
CA PRO A 52 26.07 -5.33 31.61
C PRO A 52 25.30 -4.59 30.51
N LYS A 53 24.88 -3.37 30.82
CA LYS A 53 24.10 -2.55 29.89
C LYS A 53 24.95 -2.19 28.67
N PRO A 54 24.41 -2.29 27.44
CA PRO A 54 25.09 -1.82 26.25
C PRO A 54 25.41 -0.33 26.34
N ILE A 55 26.61 0.05 25.91
CA ILE A 55 26.98 1.45 25.67
C ILE A 55 26.66 1.82 24.23
N ARG A 56 26.52 3.12 23.97
CA ARG A 56 26.43 3.63 22.61
C ARG A 56 27.82 3.61 21.97
N TRP A 57 27.90 3.35 20.67
CA TRP A 57 29.18 3.29 19.97
C TRP A 57 29.90 4.66 19.93
N GLU A 58 29.15 5.76 20.04
CA GLU A 58 29.67 7.12 20.17
C GLU A 58 30.50 7.31 21.46
N ASP A 59 30.14 6.60 22.53
CA ASP A 59 30.79 6.69 23.84
C ASP A 59 32.00 5.73 23.94
N ALA A 60 32.27 4.93 22.89
CA ALA A 60 33.31 3.91 22.89
C ALA A 60 34.74 4.46 23.15
N ALA A 61 34.97 5.75 22.86
CA ALA A 61 36.24 6.41 23.12
C ALA A 61 36.57 6.51 24.62
N GLU A 62 35.55 6.55 25.48
CA GLU A 62 35.68 6.67 26.95
C GLU A 62 35.96 5.31 27.61
N HIS A 63 35.70 4.22 26.91
CA HIS A 63 35.83 2.84 27.40
C HIS A 63 36.99 2.07 26.75
N VAL A 64 38.02 2.76 26.28
CA VAL A 64 39.20 2.13 25.68
C VAL A 64 39.93 1.27 26.71
N GLY A 65 40.17 0.01 26.37
CA GLY A 65 40.85 -0.98 27.23
C GLY A 65 39.91 -1.78 28.15
N GLU A 66 38.63 -1.42 28.22
CA GLU A 66 37.63 -2.12 29.03
C GLU A 66 36.77 -3.06 28.15
N PRO A 67 36.24 -4.17 28.70
CA PRO A 67 35.26 -4.99 28.01
C PRO A 67 33.92 -4.24 27.93
N VAL A 68 33.41 -4.06 26.72
CA VAL A 68 32.15 -3.36 26.45
C VAL A 68 31.20 -4.21 25.61
N ILE A 69 29.92 -3.88 25.72
CA ILE A 69 28.88 -4.28 24.78
C ILE A 69 28.45 -3.02 24.05
N VAL A 70 28.56 -3.01 22.73
CA VAL A 70 28.22 -1.87 21.89
C VAL A 70 27.05 -2.24 21.00
N GLU A 71 26.05 -1.37 20.93
CA GLU A 71 24.92 -1.51 20.02
C GLU A 71 24.90 -0.40 18.98
N GLY A 72 24.60 -0.76 17.74
CA GLY A 72 24.47 0.21 16.66
C GLY A 72 24.20 -0.44 15.30
N MET A 73 23.85 0.40 14.33
CA MET A 73 23.65 -0.04 12.95
C MET A 73 24.95 0.00 12.17
N ILE A 74 25.25 -1.04 11.40
CA ILE A 74 26.37 -1.01 10.46
C ILE A 74 25.96 -0.24 9.20
N VAL A 75 26.40 1.01 9.07
CA VAL A 75 26.07 1.89 7.93
C VAL A 75 27.06 1.80 6.78
N ALA A 76 28.27 1.30 7.04
CA ALA A 76 29.29 1.09 6.04
C ALA A 76 30.12 -0.15 6.35
N SER A 77 30.44 -0.93 5.31
CA SER A 77 31.26 -2.11 5.41
C SER A 77 32.23 -2.21 4.25
N PHE A 78 33.36 -2.86 4.48
CA PHE A 78 34.38 -3.13 3.46
C PHE A 78 35.16 -4.39 3.83
N ALA A 79 35.21 -5.38 2.93
CA ALA A 79 36.10 -6.52 3.06
C ALA A 79 37.10 -6.60 1.92
N ASN A 80 38.30 -7.09 2.25
CA ASN A 80 39.30 -7.57 1.29
C ASN A 80 39.87 -8.92 1.73
N SER A 81 40.94 -9.40 1.09
CA SER A 81 41.55 -10.69 1.44
C SER A 81 42.24 -10.75 2.82
N LYS A 82 42.37 -9.62 3.53
CA LYS A 82 43.09 -9.51 4.82
C LYS A 82 42.19 -9.09 5.98
N VAL A 83 41.21 -8.22 5.75
CA VAL A 83 40.40 -7.61 6.79
C VAL A 83 39.01 -7.23 6.30
N CYS A 84 38.03 -7.37 7.19
CA CYS A 84 36.66 -6.90 7.03
C CYS A 84 36.36 -5.86 8.11
N PHE A 85 35.93 -4.69 7.68
CA PHE A 85 35.51 -3.57 8.52
C PHE A 85 33.99 -3.45 8.50
N LEU A 86 33.39 -3.32 9.68
CA LEU A 86 31.98 -2.97 9.87
C LEU A 86 31.93 -1.67 10.68
N ASN A 87 31.33 -0.62 10.14
CA ASN A 87 31.39 0.73 10.70
C ASN A 87 30.00 1.22 11.11
N PHE A 88 29.92 1.82 12.30
CA PHE A 88 28.71 2.46 12.80
C PHE A 88 28.48 3.88 12.24
N SER A 89 29.49 4.45 11.56
CA SER A 89 29.45 5.77 10.92
C SER A 89 30.19 5.77 9.56
N GLN A 90 29.80 6.67 8.64
CA GLN A 90 30.57 6.91 7.41
C GLN A 90 31.94 7.55 7.71
N GLU A 91 32.04 8.32 8.80
CA GLU A 91 33.28 8.93 9.27
C GLU A 91 34.10 7.93 10.11
N TYR A 92 34.45 6.79 9.52
CA TYR A 92 35.07 5.65 10.22
C TYR A 92 36.41 5.97 10.92
N LYS A 93 37.11 7.04 10.49
CA LYS A 93 38.39 7.45 11.13
C LYS A 93 38.18 8.09 12.51
N ALA A 94 37.02 8.70 12.74
CA ALA A 94 36.70 9.38 14.00
C ALA A 94 35.89 8.50 14.96
N ASN A 95 35.36 7.37 14.47
CA ASN A 95 34.34 6.59 15.16
C ASN A 95 34.75 5.11 15.30
N LEU A 96 34.05 4.37 16.16
CA LEU A 96 34.31 2.96 16.39
C LEU A 96 34.11 2.13 15.13
N THR A 97 35.10 1.29 14.82
CA THR A 97 35.05 0.30 13.74
C THR A 97 35.17 -1.12 14.32
N LEU A 98 34.29 -2.04 13.89
CA LEU A 98 34.46 -3.46 14.18
C LEU A 98 35.37 -4.09 13.12
N VAL A 99 36.34 -4.88 13.57
CA VAL A 99 37.38 -5.44 12.70
C VAL A 99 37.37 -6.96 12.79
N ILE A 100 37.21 -7.63 11.66
CA ILE A 100 37.40 -9.09 11.52
C ILE A 100 38.65 -9.30 10.66
N PHE A 101 39.68 -9.95 11.21
CA PHE A 101 40.89 -10.29 10.45
C PHE A 101 40.70 -11.59 9.66
N ALA A 102 41.47 -11.77 8.59
CA ALA A 102 41.44 -12.98 7.76
C ALA A 102 41.61 -14.29 8.55
N SER A 103 42.36 -14.27 9.66
CA SER A 103 42.52 -15.42 10.55
C SER A 103 41.23 -15.87 11.24
N ALA A 104 40.20 -15.01 11.28
CA ALA A 104 38.89 -15.28 11.87
C ALA A 104 37.78 -15.45 10.82
N TYR A 105 38.02 -15.17 9.53
CA TYR A 105 37.00 -15.18 8.47
C TYR A 105 36.15 -16.44 8.45
N ASP A 106 36.79 -17.61 8.48
CA ASP A 106 36.12 -18.91 8.37
C ASP A 106 35.20 -19.22 9.56
N ARG A 107 35.27 -18.43 10.64
CA ARG A 107 34.41 -18.55 11.82
C ARG A 107 33.14 -17.73 11.69
N PHE A 108 33.13 -16.74 10.80
CA PHE A 108 31.97 -15.90 10.53
C PHE A 108 31.21 -16.44 9.31
N ILE A 109 29.99 -15.94 9.15
CA ILE A 109 29.20 -16.20 7.94
C ILE A 109 29.96 -15.71 6.69
N PRO A 110 29.94 -16.46 5.57
CA PRO A 110 30.56 -16.01 4.32
C PRO A 110 30.04 -14.64 3.88
N GLY A 111 30.96 -13.75 3.48
CA GLY A 111 30.64 -12.36 3.11
C GLY A 111 30.13 -11.52 4.30
N PRO A 112 30.87 -11.43 5.42
CA PRO A 112 30.40 -10.73 6.61
C PRO A 112 30.18 -9.23 6.36
N ASP A 113 30.94 -8.60 5.46
CA ASP A 113 30.74 -7.22 5.03
C ASP A 113 29.38 -7.00 4.36
N VAL A 114 28.91 -7.98 3.58
CA VAL A 114 27.58 -7.93 2.95
C VAL A 114 26.50 -8.30 3.95
N TYR A 115 26.73 -9.34 4.76
CA TYR A 115 25.72 -9.88 5.66
C TYR A 115 25.37 -8.92 6.79
N TYR A 116 26.35 -8.27 7.43
CA TYR A 116 26.08 -7.39 8.58
C TYR A 116 25.72 -5.96 8.18
N ARG A 117 25.86 -5.59 6.90
CA ARG A 117 25.52 -4.27 6.41
C ARG A 117 24.03 -3.97 6.62
N ASP A 118 23.74 -2.75 7.04
CA ASP A 118 22.40 -2.25 7.32
C ASP A 118 21.66 -3.06 8.40
N LYS A 119 22.37 -3.82 9.26
CA LYS A 119 21.79 -4.51 10.41
C LYS A 119 22.09 -3.77 11.71
N VAL A 120 21.15 -3.80 12.65
CA VAL A 120 21.41 -3.40 14.02
C VAL A 120 22.07 -4.58 14.72
N VAL A 121 23.31 -4.36 15.16
CA VAL A 121 24.14 -5.39 15.78
C VAL A 121 24.49 -5.02 17.21
N GLN A 122 24.69 -6.04 18.02
CA GLN A 122 25.31 -5.97 19.33
C GLN A 122 26.69 -6.63 19.22
N ALA A 123 27.74 -5.87 19.49
CA ALA A 123 29.12 -6.33 19.43
C ALA A 123 29.74 -6.33 20.84
N THR A 124 30.39 -7.42 21.22
CA THR A 124 31.03 -7.56 22.53
C THR A 124 32.54 -7.73 22.37
N GLY A 125 33.32 -6.90 23.05
CA GLY A 125 34.77 -6.97 22.98
C GLY A 125 35.47 -5.85 23.71
N ILE A 126 36.77 -5.68 23.44
CA ILE A 126 37.59 -4.62 24.02
C ILE A 126 37.86 -3.58 22.93
N VAL A 127 37.52 -2.32 23.20
CA VAL A 127 37.85 -1.21 22.30
C VAL A 127 39.32 -0.86 22.47
N LYS A 128 40.03 -0.72 21.35
CA LYS A 128 41.45 -0.36 21.29
C LYS A 128 41.63 0.81 20.34
N ARG A 129 42.74 1.53 20.51
CA ARG A 129 43.22 2.46 19.50
C ARG A 129 44.24 1.75 18.61
N SER A 130 44.09 1.83 17.29
CA SER A 130 45.12 1.34 16.38
C SER A 130 46.32 2.28 16.35
N GLU A 131 47.40 1.86 15.70
CA GLU A 131 48.63 2.67 15.54
C GLU A 131 48.37 4.04 14.89
N ARG A 132 47.28 4.15 14.12
CA ARG A 132 46.83 5.39 13.46
C ARG A 132 45.84 6.21 14.29
N GLY A 133 45.52 5.76 15.50
CA GLY A 133 44.64 6.45 16.45
C GLY A 133 43.14 6.12 16.34
N ASN A 134 42.72 5.31 15.36
CA ASN A 134 41.31 4.96 15.15
C ASN A 134 40.81 4.02 16.27
N LEU A 135 39.52 4.13 16.62
CA LEU A 135 38.88 3.23 17.58
C LEU A 135 38.46 1.93 16.90
N GLU A 136 38.96 0.80 17.38
CA GLU A 136 38.74 -0.51 16.80
C GLU A 136 38.32 -1.53 17.87
N LEU A 137 37.32 -2.35 17.55
CA LEU A 137 36.93 -3.53 18.34
C LEU A 137 37.14 -4.77 17.47
N VAL A 138 38.11 -5.60 17.86
CA VAL A 138 38.49 -6.79 17.09
C VAL A 138 37.58 -7.97 17.47
N LEU A 139 36.95 -8.54 16.46
CA LEU A 139 36.05 -9.69 16.57
C LEU A 139 36.81 -10.97 16.17
N ASN A 140 36.93 -11.91 17.11
CA ASN A 140 37.67 -13.17 16.95
C ASN A 140 36.75 -14.39 16.75
N GLY A 141 35.45 -14.24 17.02
CA GLY A 141 34.44 -15.28 16.86
C GLY A 141 33.02 -14.71 16.70
N PRO A 142 32.11 -15.47 16.08
CA PRO A 142 30.75 -15.03 15.77
C PRO A 142 29.91 -14.76 17.03
N GLU A 143 30.25 -15.36 18.17
CA GLU A 143 29.60 -15.11 19.47
C GLU A 143 29.74 -13.66 19.94
N GLN A 144 30.75 -12.94 19.44
CA GLN A 144 31.00 -11.54 19.74
C GLN A 144 30.14 -10.57 18.91
N LEU A 145 29.38 -11.06 17.92
CA LEU A 145 28.60 -10.21 17.03
C LEU A 145 27.21 -10.82 16.80
N ARG A 146 26.21 -10.25 17.48
CA ARG A 146 24.81 -10.66 17.38
C ARG A 146 24.01 -9.67 16.53
N VAL A 147 23.19 -10.17 15.61
CA VAL A 147 22.17 -9.35 14.93
C VAL A 147 20.97 -9.20 15.87
N LEU A 148 20.60 -7.97 16.20
CA LEU A 148 19.41 -7.65 17.01
C LEU A 148 18.17 -7.45 16.14
N SER A 149 18.32 -6.75 15.02
CA SER A 149 17.29 -6.58 14.02
C SER A 149 17.91 -6.30 12.65
N GLU A 150 17.14 -6.53 11.58
CA GLU A 150 17.41 -5.86 10.32
C GLU A 150 17.33 -4.34 10.57
N GLY A 151 18.19 -3.54 9.94
CA GLY A 151 18.08 -2.09 10.01
C GLY A 151 16.80 -1.60 9.35
N PRO A 152 16.46 -0.32 9.51
CA PRO A 152 15.31 0.24 8.83
C PRO A 152 15.49 0.00 7.32
N PRO A 153 14.45 -0.50 6.63
CA PRO A 153 14.55 -0.70 5.19
C PRO A 153 14.92 0.65 4.57
N THR A 154 15.95 0.65 3.71
CA THR A 154 16.24 1.83 2.89
C THR A 154 15.13 1.91 1.85
N ILE A 155 14.07 2.65 2.19
CA ILE A 155 12.94 2.91 1.30
C ILE A 155 13.28 4.14 0.48
N LEU A 156 13.43 3.96 -0.83
CA LEU A 156 13.70 5.02 -1.79
C LEU A 156 12.50 5.15 -2.70
N TYR A 157 12.17 6.38 -3.10
CA TYR A 157 11.27 6.55 -4.23
C TYR A 157 12.02 6.21 -5.53
N TRP A 158 11.33 5.66 -6.53
CA TRP A 158 11.97 5.14 -7.73
C TRP A 158 12.89 6.14 -8.48
N GLU A 159 12.62 7.44 -8.36
CA GLU A 159 13.42 8.50 -8.97
C GLU A 159 14.76 8.73 -8.27
N ASP A 160 14.86 8.37 -6.99
CA ASP A 160 16.04 8.55 -6.13
C ASP A 160 17.01 7.37 -6.22
N VAL A 161 16.66 6.31 -6.93
CA VAL A 161 17.54 5.14 -7.09
C VAL A 161 18.65 5.44 -8.10
N THR A 162 19.80 5.81 -7.56
CA THR A 162 21.03 6.09 -8.33
C THR A 162 22.03 4.92 -8.33
N ALA A 163 23.09 5.05 -9.13
CA ALA A 163 24.20 4.09 -9.15
C ALA A 163 24.95 3.93 -7.81
N GLU A 164 24.85 4.90 -6.91
CA GLU A 164 25.45 4.83 -5.56
C GLU A 164 24.75 3.79 -4.66
N HIS A 165 23.59 3.30 -5.07
CA HIS A 165 22.87 2.23 -4.39
C HIS A 165 23.29 0.84 -4.85
N ALA A 166 24.16 0.72 -5.86
CA ALA A 166 24.64 -0.55 -6.36
C ALA A 166 25.26 -1.40 -5.23
N GLY A 167 24.86 -2.67 -5.16
CA GLY A 167 25.27 -3.62 -4.12
C GLY A 167 24.47 -3.54 -2.81
N LYS A 168 23.61 -2.53 -2.62
CA LYS A 168 22.77 -2.39 -1.43
C LYS A 168 21.41 -3.07 -1.62
N VAL A 169 20.85 -3.60 -0.53
CA VAL A 169 19.44 -4.01 -0.50
C VAL A 169 18.60 -2.77 -0.28
N VAL A 170 17.73 -2.45 -1.22
CA VAL A 170 16.81 -1.31 -1.12
C VAL A 170 15.38 -1.78 -1.31
N THR A 171 14.44 -1.02 -0.77
CA THR A 171 13.02 -1.10 -1.11
C THR A 171 12.68 0.12 -1.96
N VAL A 172 12.37 -0.10 -3.23
CA VAL A 172 11.95 0.96 -4.15
C VAL A 172 10.44 1.08 -4.09
N GLU A 173 9.93 2.27 -3.80
CA GLU A 173 8.50 2.57 -3.78
C GLU A 173 8.12 3.42 -5.00
N GLY A 174 6.98 3.11 -5.62
CA GLY A 174 6.46 3.89 -6.73
C GLY A 174 5.33 3.21 -7.51
N PRO A 175 4.65 3.97 -8.38
CA PRO A 175 3.68 3.39 -9.29
C PRO A 175 4.39 2.59 -10.39
N ILE A 176 3.90 1.40 -10.71
CA ILE A 176 4.38 0.67 -11.89
C ILE A 176 3.74 1.28 -13.14
N GLU A 177 4.56 1.89 -13.99
CA GLU A 177 4.09 2.51 -15.23
C GLU A 177 4.01 1.55 -16.41
N GLU A 178 4.87 0.54 -16.42
CA GLU A 178 4.97 -0.41 -17.52
C GLU A 178 5.35 -1.79 -17.00
N VAL A 179 4.66 -2.82 -17.51
CA VAL A 179 5.03 -4.22 -17.33
C VAL A 179 5.21 -4.81 -18.72
N ARG A 180 6.36 -5.45 -18.97
CA ARG A 180 6.61 -6.13 -20.25
C ARG A 180 6.92 -7.58 -19.96
N VAL A 181 6.21 -8.49 -20.61
CA VAL A 181 6.40 -9.94 -20.41
C VAL A 181 6.81 -10.59 -21.73
N SER A 182 7.84 -11.42 -21.68
CA SER A 182 8.25 -12.32 -22.75
C SER A 182 8.49 -13.72 -22.17
N GLU A 183 8.72 -14.71 -23.04
CA GLU A 183 9.06 -16.07 -22.60
C GLU A 183 10.34 -16.14 -21.76
N LYS A 184 11.31 -15.25 -22.01
CA LYS A 184 12.64 -15.29 -21.40
C LYS A 184 12.81 -14.35 -20.21
N VAL A 185 12.09 -13.24 -20.21
CA VAL A 185 12.22 -12.17 -19.20
C VAL A 185 10.94 -11.37 -19.10
N ALA A 186 10.62 -10.93 -17.88
CA ALA A 186 9.63 -9.91 -17.62
C ALA A 186 10.27 -8.70 -16.92
N PHE A 187 9.80 -7.50 -17.27
CA PHE A 187 10.22 -6.22 -16.71
C PHE A 187 9.06 -5.59 -15.96
N ILE A 188 9.35 -5.06 -14.77
CA ILE A 188 8.46 -4.30 -13.90
C ILE A 188 9.06 -2.91 -13.74
N ASN A 189 8.55 -1.93 -14.49
CA ASN A 189 9.17 -0.62 -14.63
C ASN A 189 8.37 0.45 -13.86
N PHE A 190 9.06 1.18 -12.99
CA PHE A 190 8.50 2.36 -12.33
C PHE A 190 8.35 3.57 -13.26
N HIS A 191 9.04 3.55 -14.41
CA HIS A 191 8.96 4.61 -15.40
C HIS A 191 9.18 4.08 -16.82
N ARG A 192 8.52 4.66 -17.84
CA ARG A 192 8.70 4.28 -19.26
C ARG A 192 10.13 4.46 -19.77
N ASN A 193 10.87 5.40 -19.21
CA ASN A 193 12.29 5.62 -19.47
C ASN A 193 13.17 4.66 -18.63
N TRP A 194 13.03 3.36 -18.90
CA TRP A 194 13.77 2.29 -18.24
C TRP A 194 15.28 2.33 -18.50
N THR A 195 15.75 3.13 -19.47
CA THR A 195 17.19 3.32 -19.71
C THR A 195 17.85 4.25 -18.69
N ARG A 196 17.05 5.01 -17.92
CA ARG A 196 17.51 5.93 -16.87
C ARG A 196 17.16 5.47 -15.46
N TYR A 197 15.97 4.92 -15.26
CA TYR A 197 15.43 4.62 -13.94
C TYR A 197 15.45 3.13 -13.61
N VAL A 198 15.33 2.83 -12.33
CA VAL A 198 15.39 1.45 -11.83
C VAL A 198 14.28 0.57 -12.41
N ALA A 199 14.66 -0.65 -12.81
CA ALA A 199 13.75 -1.67 -13.32
C ALA A 199 13.82 -2.95 -12.49
N GLY A 200 12.67 -3.57 -12.27
CA GLY A 200 12.58 -4.93 -11.75
C GLY A 200 12.67 -5.95 -12.90
N VAL A 201 13.54 -6.95 -12.76
CA VAL A 201 13.80 -7.96 -13.79
C VAL A 201 13.48 -9.35 -13.26
N ILE A 202 12.56 -10.06 -13.93
CA ILE A 202 12.19 -11.45 -13.61
C ILE A 202 12.64 -12.33 -14.79
N PHE A 203 13.56 -13.27 -14.55
CA PHE A 203 13.98 -14.22 -15.58
C PHE A 203 12.98 -15.37 -15.76
N GLY A 204 12.90 -15.93 -16.96
CA GLY A 204 11.93 -16.96 -17.39
C GLY A 204 11.59 -18.03 -16.35
N PRO A 205 12.57 -18.73 -15.76
CA PRO A 205 12.32 -19.76 -14.74
C PRO A 205 11.61 -19.26 -13.48
N ALA A 206 11.73 -17.97 -13.17
CA ALA A 206 11.08 -17.35 -12.01
C ALA A 206 9.68 -16.82 -12.32
N ILE A 207 9.33 -16.54 -13.59
CA ILE A 207 8.03 -15.95 -13.98
C ILE A 207 6.86 -16.79 -13.45
N ALA A 208 6.96 -18.12 -13.53
CA ALA A 208 5.91 -19.03 -13.06
C ALA A 208 5.64 -18.97 -11.54
N ARG A 209 6.51 -18.33 -10.75
CA ARG A 209 6.34 -18.13 -9.29
C ARG A 209 5.52 -16.88 -8.97
N PHE A 210 5.35 -15.99 -9.94
CA PHE A 210 4.57 -14.76 -9.80
C PHE A 210 3.11 -15.01 -10.22
N PRO A 211 2.19 -14.07 -9.93
CA PRO A 211 0.81 -14.16 -10.40
C PRO A 211 0.71 -14.38 -11.90
N ALA A 212 -0.32 -15.12 -12.33
CA ALA A 212 -0.53 -15.48 -13.74
C ALA A 212 -0.60 -14.27 -14.70
N SER A 213 -1.06 -13.12 -14.19
CA SER A 213 -0.98 -11.83 -14.91
C SER A 213 -0.16 -10.83 -14.10
N LEU A 214 1.07 -10.57 -14.54
CA LEU A 214 1.93 -9.53 -13.95
C LEU A 214 1.35 -8.12 -14.18
N GLU A 215 0.81 -7.87 -15.38
CA GLU A 215 0.12 -6.61 -15.68
C GLU A 215 -1.10 -6.41 -14.77
N GLY A 216 -1.98 -7.40 -14.68
CA GLY A 216 -3.17 -7.30 -13.83
C GLY A 216 -2.84 -7.17 -12.34
N ALA A 217 -1.73 -7.75 -11.89
CA ALA A 217 -1.32 -7.70 -10.49
C ALA A 217 -0.62 -6.38 -10.11
N TYR A 218 0.16 -5.78 -11.02
CA TYR A 218 1.09 -4.71 -10.64
C TYR A 218 0.96 -3.43 -11.47
N LEU A 219 0.48 -3.46 -12.71
CA LEU A 219 0.40 -2.27 -13.56
C LEU A 219 -0.48 -1.20 -12.90
N ARG A 220 0.00 0.05 -12.87
CA ARG A 220 -0.62 1.20 -12.18
C ARG A 220 -0.75 1.09 -10.67
N GLN A 221 -0.35 -0.02 -10.06
CA GLN A 221 -0.34 -0.16 -8.61
C GLN A 221 0.85 0.58 -8.01
N GLN A 222 0.67 1.12 -6.81
CA GLN A 222 1.79 1.51 -5.96
C GLN A 222 2.43 0.23 -5.44
N VAL A 223 3.74 0.07 -5.66
CA VAL A 223 4.46 -1.16 -5.33
C VAL A 223 5.73 -0.82 -4.57
N ARG A 224 6.01 -1.61 -3.53
CA ARG A 224 7.31 -1.74 -2.91
C ARG A 224 8.04 -2.92 -3.55
N MET A 225 9.15 -2.61 -4.22
CA MET A 225 10.04 -3.58 -4.85
C MET A 225 11.32 -3.68 -4.04
N THR A 226 11.56 -4.85 -3.43
CA THR A 226 12.74 -5.05 -2.57
C THR A 226 13.76 -5.97 -3.22
N GLY A 227 15.02 -5.55 -3.21
CA GLY A 227 16.14 -6.40 -3.61
C GLY A 227 17.44 -5.66 -3.71
N ILE A 228 18.48 -6.37 -4.17
CA ILE A 228 19.82 -5.80 -4.36
C ILE A 228 19.84 -4.99 -5.64
N VAL A 229 20.22 -3.72 -5.58
CA VAL A 229 20.46 -2.90 -6.78
C VAL A 229 21.72 -3.40 -7.48
N ARG A 230 21.62 -3.74 -8.75
CA ARG A 230 22.74 -4.08 -9.63
C ARG A 230 22.84 -3.07 -10.75
N LEU A 231 24.04 -2.91 -11.31
CA LEU A 231 24.22 -2.12 -12.52
C LEU A 231 24.35 -3.04 -13.71
N TYR A 232 23.43 -2.92 -14.67
CA TYR A 232 23.52 -3.56 -15.97
C TYR A 232 23.65 -2.48 -17.04
N GLU A 233 24.74 -2.50 -17.82
CA GLU A 233 25.08 -1.42 -18.77
C GLU A 233 25.04 -0.01 -18.13
N GLY A 234 25.41 0.08 -16.84
CA GLY A 234 25.41 1.33 -16.07
C GLY A 234 24.06 1.72 -15.46
N ARG A 235 23.03 0.87 -15.56
CA ARG A 235 21.65 1.16 -15.13
C ARG A 235 21.26 0.38 -13.88
N PRO A 236 20.58 1.00 -12.91
CA PRO A 236 20.09 0.30 -11.73
C PRO A 236 19.00 -0.71 -12.10
N GLU A 237 19.17 -1.96 -11.68
CA GLU A 237 18.21 -3.03 -11.85
C GLU A 237 18.10 -3.85 -10.57
N ILE A 238 16.91 -4.39 -10.30
CA ILE A 238 16.67 -5.34 -9.21
C ILE A 238 16.19 -6.65 -9.80
N VAL A 239 16.94 -7.73 -9.58
CA VAL A 239 16.51 -9.07 -10.00
C VAL A 239 15.51 -9.63 -8.99
N LEU A 240 14.36 -10.03 -9.51
CA LEU A 240 13.22 -10.51 -8.73
C LEU A 240 13.10 -12.03 -8.90
N HIS A 241 13.27 -12.75 -7.78
CA HIS A 241 13.30 -14.21 -7.71
C HIS A 241 11.99 -14.83 -7.22
N GLY A 242 11.12 -14.03 -6.60
CA GLY A 242 9.80 -14.45 -6.13
C GLY A 242 8.86 -13.28 -5.78
N PRO A 243 7.57 -13.56 -5.59
CA PRO A 243 6.53 -12.55 -5.41
C PRO A 243 6.66 -11.76 -4.11
N SER A 244 7.33 -12.28 -3.08
CA SER A 244 7.57 -11.55 -1.82
C SER A 244 8.41 -10.28 -1.99
N GLN A 245 9.15 -10.16 -3.09
CA GLN A 245 9.92 -8.97 -3.43
C GLN A 245 9.07 -7.86 -4.07
N LEU A 246 7.81 -8.14 -4.41
CA LEU A 246 6.86 -7.17 -4.93
C LEU A 246 5.64 -7.12 -4.02
N GLN A 247 5.52 -6.05 -3.25
CA GLN A 247 4.36 -5.81 -2.41
C GLN A 247 3.55 -4.67 -3.03
N VAL A 248 2.30 -4.95 -3.42
CA VAL A 248 1.36 -3.86 -3.72
C VAL A 248 1.12 -3.10 -2.41
N VAL A 249 1.53 -1.84 -2.40
CA VAL A 249 1.22 -0.89 -1.34
C VAL A 249 -0.25 -0.53 -1.51
N ARG A 250 -1.10 -1.29 -0.82
CA ARG A 250 -2.41 -0.77 -0.44
C ARG A 250 -2.15 0.24 0.67
N PRO A 251 -2.69 1.46 0.63
CA PRO A 251 -2.70 2.32 1.80
C PRO A 251 -3.30 1.50 2.95
N THR A 252 -2.45 1.09 3.90
CA THR A 252 -2.86 0.31 5.06
C THR A 252 -2.44 1.09 6.27
N GLY A 253 -3.39 1.89 6.76
CA GLY A 253 -3.26 2.65 8.00
C GLY A 253 -3.80 4.08 7.89
N PRO A 254 -4.34 4.64 8.99
CA PRO A 254 -4.80 6.03 9.06
C PRO A 254 -3.71 7.08 8.73
N ASP A 255 -2.43 6.71 8.74
CA ASP A 255 -1.29 7.59 8.43
C ASP A 255 -0.98 7.76 6.93
N ALA A 256 -1.66 7.02 6.03
CA ALA A 256 -1.55 7.18 4.58
C ALA A 256 -2.56 8.18 3.98
N VAL A 257 -3.49 8.68 4.81
CA VAL A 257 -4.47 9.69 4.42
C VAL A 257 -3.79 11.07 4.50
N ARG A 258 -3.40 11.62 3.35
CA ARG A 258 -2.86 12.98 3.29
C ARG A 258 -4.00 13.98 3.33
N ALA A 259 -3.96 14.91 4.28
CA ALA A 259 -4.82 16.09 4.31
C ALA A 259 -4.05 17.29 3.75
N VAL A 260 -4.41 17.70 2.54
CA VAL A 260 -3.77 18.83 1.84
C VAL A 260 -4.68 20.03 1.90
N ASP A 261 -4.17 21.15 2.42
CA ASP A 261 -4.90 22.41 2.42
C ASP A 261 -5.11 22.91 0.98
N ILE A 262 -6.36 23.22 0.64
CA ILE A 262 -6.73 23.73 -0.68
C ILE A 262 -7.19 25.17 -0.59
N VAL A 263 -6.66 26.00 -1.47
CA VAL A 263 -7.15 27.37 -1.68
C VAL A 263 -8.54 27.31 -2.31
N LYS A 264 -9.57 27.75 -1.58
CA LYS A 264 -10.99 27.69 -2.01
C LYS A 264 -11.26 28.28 -3.39
N SER A 265 -10.57 29.37 -3.74
CA SER A 265 -10.74 30.02 -5.06
C SER A 265 -10.26 29.15 -6.22
N ARG A 266 -9.61 28.02 -5.94
CA ARG A 266 -9.14 27.03 -6.91
C ARG A 266 -9.96 25.73 -6.89
N LEU A 267 -11.06 25.71 -6.13
CA LEU A 267 -12.05 24.65 -6.17
C LEU A 267 -13.26 25.13 -6.93
N ARG A 268 -13.72 24.31 -7.88
CA ARG A 268 -15.00 24.51 -8.56
C ARG A 268 -15.81 23.22 -8.40
N VAL A 269 -16.99 23.34 -7.82
CA VAL A 269 -17.93 22.21 -7.75
C VAL A 269 -18.50 21.96 -9.15
N ASP A 270 -18.54 20.70 -9.55
CA ASP A 270 -19.13 20.27 -10.83
C ASP A 270 -20.54 19.73 -10.59
N ASP A 271 -20.61 18.54 -10.00
CA ASP A 271 -21.76 17.98 -9.30
C ASP A 271 -21.46 17.91 -7.79
N GLY A 272 -22.46 17.62 -6.95
CA GLY A 272 -22.30 17.69 -5.50
C GLY A 272 -21.28 16.70 -4.91
N ASP A 273 -20.81 15.73 -5.69
CA ASP A 273 -19.82 14.69 -5.34
C ASP A 273 -18.56 14.69 -6.24
N THR A 274 -18.40 15.70 -7.11
CA THR A 274 -17.23 15.88 -7.97
C THR A 274 -16.80 17.35 -7.97
N VAL A 275 -15.50 17.59 -7.77
CA VAL A 275 -14.95 18.96 -7.78
C VAL A 275 -13.73 19.04 -8.69
N PHE A 276 -13.60 20.13 -9.42
CA PHE A 276 -12.36 20.49 -10.09
C PHE A 276 -11.43 21.21 -9.13
N TYR A 277 -10.14 20.94 -9.27
CA TYR A 277 -9.08 21.60 -8.51
C TYR A 277 -7.97 22.09 -9.43
N GLU A 278 -7.24 23.10 -8.96
CA GLU A 278 -5.95 23.52 -9.49
C GLU A 278 -4.94 23.58 -8.35
N PHE A 279 -4.03 22.59 -8.27
CA PHE A 279 -2.91 22.60 -7.33
C PHE A 279 -1.73 23.39 -7.91
N CYS A 280 -1.00 24.09 -7.05
CA CYS A 280 0.32 24.63 -7.37
C CYS A 280 1.41 23.73 -6.83
N SER A 281 2.59 23.80 -7.44
CA SER A 281 3.77 23.01 -7.04
C SER A 281 4.27 23.25 -5.62
N HIS A 282 3.75 24.26 -4.91
CA HIS A 282 4.03 24.55 -3.51
C HIS A 282 3.07 23.87 -2.52
N ASP A 283 2.00 23.21 -2.99
CA ASP A 283 0.97 22.59 -2.15
C ASP A 283 1.31 21.13 -1.76
N GLY A 284 2.50 20.64 -2.14
CA GLY A 284 2.97 19.28 -1.82
C GLY A 284 2.35 18.15 -2.66
N ILE A 285 1.48 18.48 -3.63
CA ILE A 285 0.99 17.57 -4.67
C ILE A 285 1.54 18.06 -6.01
N THR A 286 2.55 17.36 -6.54
CA THR A 286 3.15 17.65 -7.86
C THR A 286 2.83 16.52 -8.84
N ASP A 287 2.88 16.82 -10.14
CA ASP A 287 2.85 15.82 -11.22
C ASP A 287 4.17 15.03 -11.36
N GLY A 288 5.03 15.05 -10.33
CA GLY A 288 6.41 14.58 -10.39
C GLY A 288 7.36 15.53 -11.13
N ALA A 289 6.88 16.60 -11.78
CA ALA A 289 7.69 17.57 -12.52
C ALA A 289 7.66 18.99 -11.90
N GLY A 290 7.06 19.16 -10.73
CA GLY A 290 7.03 20.44 -10.02
C GLY A 290 6.16 21.53 -10.70
N ARG A 291 5.16 21.14 -11.50
CA ARG A 291 4.24 22.07 -12.17
C ARG A 291 2.89 22.15 -11.46
N SER A 292 2.20 23.27 -11.64
CA SER A 292 0.78 23.39 -11.27
C SER A 292 -0.03 22.34 -12.04
N TYR A 293 -0.89 21.60 -11.34
CA TYR A 293 -1.68 20.50 -11.89
C TYR A 293 -3.16 20.72 -11.60
N SER A 294 -3.98 20.66 -12.64
CA SER A 294 -5.44 20.74 -12.55
C SER A 294 -6.07 19.38 -12.85
N GLY A 295 -7.15 19.04 -12.16
CA GLY A 295 -7.88 17.80 -12.42
C GLY A 295 -9.24 17.77 -11.76
N GLU A 296 -9.80 16.57 -11.73
CA GLU A 296 -11.08 16.25 -11.08
C GLU A 296 -10.84 15.41 -9.82
N LEU A 297 -11.55 15.76 -8.74
CA LEU A 297 -11.65 14.97 -7.53
C LEU A 297 -13.01 14.30 -7.50
N ARG A 298 -13.02 12.98 -7.37
CA ARG A 298 -14.23 12.22 -7.06
C ARG A 298 -14.32 12.07 -5.56
N LEU A 299 -15.36 12.65 -4.97
CA LEU A 299 -15.60 12.58 -3.54
C LEU A 299 -16.27 11.25 -3.21
N LEU A 300 -15.69 10.54 -2.25
CA LEU A 300 -16.08 9.18 -1.91
C LEU A 300 -17.16 9.12 -0.83
N GLY A 301 -17.97 8.07 -0.89
CA GLY A 301 -18.88 7.67 0.18
C GLY A 301 -20.28 8.28 0.14
N PHE A 302 -20.59 9.13 -0.83
CA PHE A 302 -21.92 9.69 -1.06
C PHE A 302 -22.18 9.92 -2.56
N ASP A 303 -23.45 9.94 -2.97
CA ASP A 303 -23.90 10.14 -4.37
C ASP A 303 -24.98 11.23 -4.35
N THR A 304 -24.77 12.32 -5.09
CA THR A 304 -25.68 13.46 -5.13
C THR A 304 -26.61 13.40 -6.34
N PRO A 305 -27.79 14.05 -6.31
CA PRO A 305 -28.66 14.06 -7.48
C PRO A 305 -27.97 14.69 -8.68
N GLU A 306 -28.12 14.05 -9.83
CA GLU A 306 -27.41 14.41 -11.07
C GLU A 306 -27.76 15.84 -11.52
N VAL A 307 -26.77 16.57 -12.04
CA VAL A 307 -26.99 17.85 -12.74
C VAL A 307 -26.67 17.69 -14.23
N LEU A 308 -27.09 18.65 -15.05
CA LEU A 308 -26.88 18.66 -16.50
C LEU A 308 -25.39 18.46 -16.86
N HIS A 309 -25.09 17.30 -17.42
CA HIS A 309 -23.78 16.87 -17.93
C HIS A 309 -23.95 16.20 -19.31
N PRO A 310 -24.03 16.98 -20.41
CA PRO A 310 -24.32 16.49 -21.75
C PRO A 310 -23.29 15.47 -22.27
N GLU A 311 -22.02 15.65 -21.90
CA GLU A 311 -20.92 14.72 -22.18
C GLU A 311 -21.11 13.34 -21.56
N HIS A 312 -21.90 13.24 -20.49
CA HIS A 312 -22.28 11.99 -19.84
C HIS A 312 -23.68 11.52 -20.23
N GLY A 313 -24.31 12.17 -21.22
CA GLY A 313 -25.66 11.85 -21.68
C GLY A 313 -26.76 12.29 -20.70
N ILE A 314 -26.46 13.27 -19.83
CA ILE A 314 -27.39 13.86 -18.87
C ILE A 314 -27.78 15.25 -19.36
N PHE A 315 -29.01 15.39 -19.85
CA PHE A 315 -29.45 16.61 -20.55
C PHE A 315 -30.36 17.51 -19.72
N TYR A 316 -30.58 17.16 -18.46
CA TYR A 316 -31.36 17.93 -17.50
C TYR A 316 -31.03 17.49 -16.09
N ASP A 317 -31.20 18.41 -15.15
CA ASP A 317 -31.00 18.13 -13.74
C ASP A 317 -32.05 17.12 -13.24
N GLN A 318 -31.58 16.20 -12.40
CA GLN A 318 -32.42 15.46 -11.48
C GLN A 318 -33.05 16.44 -10.47
N PRO A 319 -34.27 16.18 -9.97
CA PRO A 319 -34.80 16.92 -8.83
C PRO A 319 -33.77 17.05 -7.70
N TYR A 320 -33.63 18.24 -7.14
CA TYR A 320 -32.65 18.62 -6.11
C TYR A 320 -31.18 18.67 -6.56
N GLY A 321 -30.84 18.37 -7.82
CA GLY A 321 -29.45 18.41 -8.29
C GLY A 321 -28.81 19.80 -8.12
N GLY A 322 -29.46 20.85 -8.63
CA GLY A 322 -28.95 22.21 -8.51
C GLY A 322 -28.91 22.71 -7.05
N GLU A 323 -29.85 22.29 -6.22
CA GLU A 323 -29.90 22.59 -4.78
C GLU A 323 -28.74 21.91 -4.04
N ALA A 324 -28.45 20.64 -4.33
CA ALA A 324 -27.34 19.90 -3.75
C ALA A 324 -26.00 20.55 -4.13
N THR A 325 -25.79 20.89 -5.40
CA THR A 325 -24.58 21.60 -5.86
C THR A 325 -24.41 22.94 -5.15
N ARG A 326 -25.45 23.79 -5.10
CA ARG A 326 -25.39 25.08 -4.40
C ARG A 326 -25.14 24.92 -2.90
N PHE A 327 -25.68 23.88 -2.29
CA PHE A 327 -25.44 23.59 -0.88
C PHE A 327 -23.97 23.23 -0.64
N ALA A 328 -23.39 22.32 -1.44
CA ALA A 328 -21.96 21.99 -1.38
C ALA A 328 -21.08 23.24 -1.58
N GLU A 329 -21.38 24.07 -2.57
CA GLU A 329 -20.69 25.35 -2.81
C GLU A 329 -20.78 26.29 -1.60
N SER A 330 -21.94 26.37 -0.96
CA SER A 330 -22.14 27.23 0.22
C SER A 330 -21.29 26.78 1.41
N LEU A 331 -21.18 25.46 1.63
CA LEU A 331 -20.35 24.88 2.67
C LEU A 331 -18.86 25.15 2.42
N ILE A 332 -18.39 24.91 1.19
CA ILE A 332 -17.00 25.16 0.81
C ILE A 332 -16.64 26.64 0.96
N ARG A 333 -17.56 27.54 0.55
CA ARG A 333 -17.37 28.99 0.67
C ARG A 333 -17.31 29.45 2.13
N GLY A 334 -18.18 28.90 2.97
CA GLY A 334 -18.32 29.26 4.39
C GLY A 334 -17.24 28.69 5.30
N ALA A 335 -16.64 27.55 4.95
CA ALA A 335 -15.58 26.93 5.74
C ALA A 335 -14.40 27.88 5.93
N GLN A 336 -13.64 27.86 7.02
CA GLN A 336 -12.40 28.65 7.14
C GLN A 336 -11.23 27.93 6.46
N ARG A 337 -11.14 26.62 6.67
CA ARG A 337 -10.12 25.71 6.16
C ARG A 337 -10.78 24.62 5.30
N VAL A 338 -10.21 24.39 4.12
CA VAL A 338 -10.65 23.31 3.23
C VAL A 338 -9.47 22.38 2.99
N GLN A 339 -9.66 21.11 3.30
CA GLN A 339 -8.65 20.08 3.18
C GLN A 339 -9.13 18.98 2.26
N PHE A 340 -8.26 18.55 1.35
CA PHE A 340 -8.48 17.35 0.58
C PHE A 340 -7.76 16.16 1.21
N VAL A 341 -8.53 15.12 1.45
CA VAL A 341 -8.17 13.94 2.21
C VAL A 341 -8.06 12.79 1.21
N THR A 342 -6.84 12.40 0.85
CA THR A 342 -6.59 11.43 -0.23
C THR A 342 -5.48 10.44 0.09
N THR A 343 -5.54 9.29 -0.57
CA THR A 343 -4.50 8.25 -0.61
C THR A 343 -3.67 8.33 -1.91
N GLY A 344 -3.94 9.29 -2.79
CA GLY A 344 -3.30 9.41 -4.11
C GLY A 344 -3.88 8.49 -5.19
N GLN A 345 -4.90 7.69 -4.86
CA GLN A 345 -5.55 6.77 -5.81
C GLN A 345 -6.36 7.53 -6.85
N LYS A 346 -6.33 7.06 -8.10
CA LYS A 346 -7.18 7.57 -9.18
C LYS A 346 -8.15 6.50 -9.66
N ASP A 347 -9.33 6.90 -10.12
CA ASP A 347 -10.27 6.00 -10.78
C ASP A 347 -9.86 5.71 -12.24
N PRO A 348 -10.53 4.77 -12.95
CA PRO A 348 -10.23 4.47 -14.34
C PRO A 348 -10.40 5.65 -15.31
N TYR A 349 -11.14 6.68 -14.91
CA TYR A 349 -11.34 7.92 -15.68
C TYR A 349 -10.24 8.96 -15.40
N GLY A 350 -9.31 8.67 -14.47
CA GLY A 350 -8.20 9.53 -14.10
C GLY A 350 -8.52 10.55 -13.01
N ARG A 351 -9.71 10.48 -12.41
CA ARG A 351 -10.13 11.37 -11.32
C ARG A 351 -9.46 10.93 -10.02
N LEU A 352 -8.95 11.88 -9.26
CA LEU A 352 -8.31 11.61 -7.98
C LEU A 352 -9.38 11.33 -6.92
N LEU A 353 -9.22 10.24 -6.19
CA LEU A 353 -10.19 9.77 -5.21
C LEU A 353 -9.87 10.34 -3.83
N GLY A 354 -10.90 10.76 -3.10
CA GLY A 354 -10.73 11.19 -1.71
C GLY A 354 -11.98 11.82 -1.12
N HIS A 355 -11.78 12.62 -0.08
CA HIS A 355 -12.84 13.38 0.58
C HIS A 355 -12.43 14.85 0.75
N LEU A 356 -13.42 15.74 0.87
CA LEU A 356 -13.18 17.09 1.37
C LEU A 356 -13.53 17.16 2.86
N ALA A 357 -12.63 17.74 3.65
CA ALA A 357 -12.87 18.15 5.03
C ALA A 357 -12.92 19.68 5.10
N LEU A 358 -14.02 20.19 5.62
CA LEU A 358 -14.34 21.60 5.82
C LEU A 358 -14.30 21.88 7.32
N ASP A 359 -13.31 22.64 7.79
CA ASP A 359 -13.09 22.88 9.22
C ASP A 359 -13.06 21.59 10.08
N GLY A 360 -12.56 20.49 9.50
CA GLY A 360 -12.49 19.16 10.13
C GLY A 360 -13.73 18.28 9.96
N GLU A 361 -14.83 18.80 9.40
CA GLU A 361 -16.03 18.02 9.06
C GLU A 361 -16.01 17.55 7.60
N LEU A 362 -16.34 16.29 7.33
CA LEU A 362 -16.39 15.79 5.95
C LEU A 362 -17.58 16.40 5.22
N LEU A 363 -17.37 16.92 4.00
CA LEU A 363 -18.46 17.41 3.15
C LEU A 363 -19.55 16.35 2.97
N ALA A 364 -19.16 15.08 2.78
CA ALA A 364 -20.07 13.94 2.71
C ALA A 364 -21.05 13.88 3.90
N VAL A 365 -20.57 14.12 5.12
CA VAL A 365 -21.39 14.10 6.34
C VAL A 365 -22.41 15.23 6.32
N SER A 366 -21.99 16.45 5.97
CA SER A 366 -22.89 17.60 5.85
C SER A 366 -23.97 17.39 4.76
N MET A 367 -23.58 16.82 3.62
CA MET A 367 -24.50 16.52 2.50
C MET A 367 -25.55 15.48 2.90
N LEU A 368 -25.15 14.40 3.58
CA LEU A 368 -26.06 13.34 4.04
C LEU A 368 -27.04 13.86 5.10
N ARG A 369 -26.57 14.63 6.07
CA ARG A 369 -27.42 15.22 7.13
C ARG A 369 -28.47 16.17 6.57
N ALA A 370 -28.10 16.96 5.57
CA ALA A 370 -29.02 17.86 4.87
C ALA A 370 -29.99 17.13 3.93
N GLY A 371 -29.78 15.83 3.67
CA GLY A 371 -30.62 15.03 2.79
C GLY A 371 -30.38 15.29 1.31
N PHE A 372 -29.18 15.71 0.92
CA PHE A 372 -28.78 15.97 -0.47
C PHE A 372 -27.95 14.84 -1.10
N ALA A 373 -27.81 13.70 -0.42
CA ALA A 373 -27.06 12.56 -0.95
C ALA A 373 -27.53 11.22 -0.36
N TYR A 374 -27.23 10.13 -1.08
CA TYR A 374 -27.30 8.76 -0.56
C TYR A 374 -25.92 8.26 -0.12
N GLU A 375 -25.84 7.34 0.85
CA GLU A 375 -24.55 6.79 1.27
C GLU A 375 -24.06 5.70 0.32
N MET A 376 -22.77 5.76 -0.02
CA MET A 376 -22.17 4.86 -1.00
C MET A 376 -21.15 3.90 -0.40
N ILE A 377 -20.93 3.98 0.92
CA ILE A 377 -20.01 3.09 1.63
C ILE A 377 -20.56 1.65 1.66
N THR A 378 -21.85 1.47 1.95
CA THR A 378 -22.49 0.15 1.98
C THR A 378 -22.33 -0.62 0.65
N PRO A 379 -22.62 -0.02 -0.52
CA PRO A 379 -22.46 -0.71 -1.80
C PRO A 379 -21.01 -0.80 -2.34
N TYR A 380 -20.13 0.16 -2.02
CA TYR A 380 -18.81 0.27 -2.68
C TYR A 380 -17.59 0.19 -1.74
N GLY A 381 -17.79 0.10 -0.43
CA GLY A 381 -16.73 0.04 0.57
C GLY A 381 -16.08 1.40 0.87
N ASP A 382 -15.05 1.35 1.73
CA ASP A 382 -14.39 2.55 2.28
C ASP A 382 -13.25 3.12 1.41
N ASN A 383 -12.83 2.39 0.36
CA ASN A 383 -11.73 2.78 -0.53
C ASN A 383 -10.42 3.15 0.21
N GLY A 384 -10.15 2.51 1.35
CA GLY A 384 -8.97 2.78 2.17
C GLY A 384 -9.14 3.92 3.18
N PHE A 385 -10.36 4.41 3.40
CA PHE A 385 -10.68 5.48 4.35
C PHE A 385 -11.63 5.00 5.49
N PRO A 386 -11.24 4.01 6.31
CA PRO A 386 -12.13 3.39 7.29
C PRO A 386 -12.68 4.38 8.34
N ALA A 387 -11.88 5.37 8.76
CA ALA A 387 -12.31 6.38 9.72
C ALA A 387 -13.35 7.34 9.12
N GLN A 388 -13.17 7.77 7.86
CA GLN A 388 -14.10 8.63 7.14
C GLN A 388 -15.38 7.85 6.82
N ALA A 389 -15.26 6.60 6.37
CA ALA A 389 -16.39 5.71 6.13
C ALA A 389 -17.25 5.51 7.38
N ALA A 390 -16.65 5.31 8.56
CA ALA A 390 -17.39 5.21 9.81
C ALA A 390 -18.18 6.50 10.13
N ARG A 391 -17.61 7.68 9.88
CA ARG A 391 -18.31 8.97 10.06
C ARG A 391 -19.47 9.14 9.09
N ILE A 392 -19.27 8.74 7.83
CA ILE A 392 -20.29 8.79 6.77
C ILE A 392 -21.45 7.85 7.09
N LEU A 393 -21.16 6.59 7.44
CA LEU A 393 -22.18 5.61 7.84
C LEU A 393 -22.93 6.06 9.10
N LYS A 394 -22.23 6.66 10.07
CA LYS A 394 -22.90 7.24 11.24
C LYS A 394 -23.87 8.35 10.83
N ALA A 395 -23.44 9.30 10.00
CA ALA A 395 -24.27 10.40 9.53
C ALA A 395 -25.47 9.92 8.69
N TRP A 396 -25.29 8.87 7.89
CA TRP A 396 -26.37 8.26 7.14
C TRP A 396 -27.45 7.64 8.05
N ASN A 397 -27.05 7.01 9.15
CA ASN A 397 -27.99 6.38 10.09
C ASN A 397 -28.60 7.37 11.10
N GLU A 398 -28.19 8.64 11.08
CA GLU A 398 -28.83 9.72 11.84
C GLU A 398 -30.17 10.13 11.19
N ASP A 399 -30.93 11.00 11.87
CA ASP A 399 -32.25 11.45 11.42
C ASP A 399 -32.18 12.47 10.25
N SER A 400 -31.75 12.01 9.07
CA SER A 400 -31.74 12.81 7.83
C SER A 400 -33.12 12.84 7.14
N PRO A 401 -33.39 13.82 6.26
CA PRO A 401 -34.64 13.87 5.48
C PRO A 401 -34.91 12.58 4.68
N ILE A 402 -33.88 12.01 4.04
CA ILE A 402 -34.01 10.77 3.28
C ILE A 402 -34.30 9.59 4.23
N GLN A 403 -33.59 9.48 5.36
CA GLN A 403 -33.85 8.42 6.35
C GLN A 403 -35.24 8.48 6.97
N ARG A 404 -35.77 9.69 7.21
CA ARG A 404 -37.16 9.85 7.68
C ARG A 404 -38.15 9.36 6.65
N ALA A 405 -37.95 9.69 5.37
CA ALA A 405 -38.81 9.20 4.29
C ALA A 405 -38.76 7.67 4.19
N LEU A 406 -37.55 7.09 4.16
CA LEU A 406 -37.37 5.64 4.07
C LEU A 406 -38.00 4.88 5.25
N ARG A 407 -37.84 5.36 6.49
CA ARG A 407 -38.41 4.71 7.69
C ARG A 407 -39.94 4.84 7.78
N SER A 408 -40.50 5.93 7.27
CA SER A 408 -41.95 6.17 7.25
C SER A 408 -42.65 5.58 6.04
N GLY A 409 -41.91 4.97 5.10
CA GLY A 409 -42.46 4.48 3.84
C GLY A 409 -42.91 5.61 2.89
N GLN A 410 -42.49 6.84 3.16
CA GLN A 410 -42.74 7.98 2.28
C GLN A 410 -41.69 8.03 1.16
N GLU A 411 -42.03 8.71 0.07
CA GLU A 411 -41.11 8.92 -1.04
C GLU A 411 -39.96 9.83 -0.58
N ALA A 412 -38.72 9.45 -0.92
CA ALA A 412 -37.56 10.27 -0.65
C ALA A 412 -37.60 11.56 -1.48
N PRO A 413 -36.91 12.64 -1.06
CA PRO A 413 -36.88 13.91 -1.79
C PRO A 413 -36.51 13.78 -3.27
N PHE A 414 -35.64 12.82 -3.61
CA PHE A 414 -35.30 12.47 -4.99
C PHE A 414 -34.96 10.98 -5.09
N GLN A 415 -35.06 10.42 -6.29
CA GLN A 415 -34.69 9.03 -6.56
C GLN A 415 -33.18 8.78 -6.35
N HIS A 416 -32.75 7.58 -5.97
CA HIS A 416 -31.31 7.26 -5.93
C HIS A 416 -30.65 7.54 -7.31
N PRO A 417 -29.51 8.26 -7.38
CA PRO A 417 -28.92 8.69 -8.66
C PRO A 417 -28.58 7.53 -9.61
N THR A 418 -28.03 6.43 -9.09
CA THR A 418 -27.87 5.18 -9.87
C THR A 418 -29.15 4.69 -10.56
N SER A 419 -30.29 4.71 -9.87
CA SER A 419 -31.58 4.30 -10.47
C SER A 419 -32.06 5.33 -11.48
N TRP A 420 -31.87 6.62 -11.18
CA TRP A 420 -32.21 7.71 -12.08
C TRP A 420 -31.41 7.63 -13.39
N ARG A 421 -30.08 7.45 -13.31
CA ARG A 421 -29.21 7.28 -14.49
C ARG A 421 -29.68 6.15 -15.42
N ARG A 422 -30.16 5.02 -14.89
CA ARG A 422 -30.66 3.91 -15.71
C ARG A 422 -31.84 4.31 -16.61
N LEU A 423 -32.68 5.22 -16.12
CA LEU A 423 -33.87 5.69 -16.84
C LEU A 423 -33.54 6.87 -17.75
N HIS A 424 -32.75 7.82 -17.25
CA HIS A 424 -32.62 9.16 -17.83
C HIS A 424 -31.30 9.40 -18.59
N GLN A 425 -30.26 8.57 -18.40
CA GLN A 425 -28.98 8.71 -19.11
C GLN A 425 -29.09 8.17 -20.54
N ALA A 426 -28.76 9.01 -21.52
CA ALA A 426 -28.73 8.63 -22.92
C ALA A 426 -27.29 8.37 -23.40
N LYS A 427 -26.87 7.10 -23.31
CA LYS A 427 -25.50 6.65 -23.63
C LYS A 427 -25.08 6.88 -25.09
N ASP A 428 -26.03 6.85 -26.03
CA ASP A 428 -25.75 7.00 -27.46
C ASP A 428 -25.65 8.48 -27.91
N LEU A 429 -25.96 9.42 -27.02
CA LEU A 429 -26.02 10.86 -27.30
C LEU A 429 -24.88 11.64 -26.65
N ALA A 430 -23.80 10.98 -26.21
CA ALA A 430 -22.66 11.65 -25.60
C ALA A 430 -22.07 12.70 -26.57
N LEU A 431 -22.23 13.97 -26.21
CA LEU A 431 -21.72 15.11 -26.99
C LEU A 431 -20.56 15.73 -26.23
N SER A 432 -19.47 16.08 -26.93
CA SER A 432 -18.43 16.89 -26.30
C SER A 432 -19.00 18.24 -25.84
N ARG A 433 -18.38 18.84 -24.82
CA ARG A 433 -18.74 20.19 -24.33
C ARG A 433 -18.78 21.23 -25.45
N GLU A 434 -17.86 21.12 -26.41
CA GLU A 434 -17.78 21.95 -27.61
C GLU A 434 -19.00 21.75 -28.54
N ALA A 435 -19.36 20.49 -28.81
CA ALA A 435 -20.51 20.14 -29.63
C ALA A 435 -21.84 20.57 -28.98
N TRP A 436 -21.97 20.39 -27.66
CA TRP A 436 -23.14 20.86 -26.92
C TRP A 436 -23.27 22.39 -26.96
N THR A 437 -22.15 23.11 -26.80
CA THR A 437 -22.12 24.58 -26.88
C THR A 437 -22.50 25.08 -28.27
N ALA A 438 -22.10 24.35 -29.32
CA ALA A 438 -22.40 24.67 -30.71
C ALA A 438 -23.89 24.51 -31.10
N LEU A 439 -24.67 23.69 -30.40
CA LEU A 439 -26.10 23.48 -30.67
C LEU A 439 -26.97 24.74 -30.46
N GLY A 440 -26.46 25.74 -29.74
CA GLY A 440 -27.21 26.93 -29.34
C GLY A 440 -28.41 26.62 -28.42
N LYS A 441 -29.03 27.64 -27.82
CA LYS A 441 -30.11 27.45 -26.82
C LYS A 441 -31.31 26.63 -27.34
N LYS A 442 -31.66 26.80 -28.62
CA LYS A 442 -32.78 26.10 -29.24
C LYS A 442 -32.46 24.61 -29.43
N GLY A 443 -31.29 24.28 -29.99
CA GLY A 443 -30.87 22.89 -30.21
C GLY A 443 -30.66 22.12 -28.91
N GLN A 444 -30.08 22.75 -27.90
CA GLN A 444 -29.94 22.19 -26.55
C GLN A 444 -31.31 21.84 -25.93
N LYS A 445 -32.29 22.74 -26.05
CA LYS A 445 -33.64 22.54 -25.52
C LYS A 445 -34.38 21.41 -26.25
N GLU A 446 -34.24 21.31 -27.56
CA GLU A 446 -34.82 20.22 -28.36
C GLU A 446 -34.20 18.86 -28.01
N LEU A 447 -32.88 18.80 -27.83
CA LEU A 447 -32.19 17.56 -27.46
C LEU A 447 -32.55 17.11 -26.04
N ALA A 448 -32.60 18.04 -25.07
CA ALA A 448 -33.06 17.76 -23.72
C ALA A 448 -34.52 17.28 -23.68
N ALA A 449 -35.39 17.87 -24.52
CA ALA A 449 -36.78 17.42 -24.65
C ALA A 449 -36.87 15.98 -25.19
N LYS A 450 -36.08 15.64 -26.22
CA LYS A 450 -36.00 14.28 -26.75
C LYS A 450 -35.51 13.27 -25.70
N ALA A 451 -34.48 13.61 -24.94
CA ALA A 451 -33.96 12.77 -23.87
C ALA A 451 -34.99 12.53 -22.76
N ARG A 452 -35.75 13.57 -22.37
CA ARG A 452 -36.87 13.45 -21.40
C ARG A 452 -37.98 12.56 -21.92
N GLU A 453 -38.35 12.70 -23.20
CA GLU A 453 -39.38 11.85 -23.79
C GLU A 453 -38.93 10.38 -23.86
N GLN A 454 -37.67 10.13 -24.24
CA GLN A 454 -37.11 8.79 -24.23
C GLN A 454 -37.10 8.17 -22.83
N ALA A 455 -36.77 8.95 -21.80
CA ALA A 455 -36.82 8.49 -20.41
C ALA A 455 -38.25 8.17 -19.96
N ARG A 456 -39.24 9.03 -20.26
CA ARG A 456 -40.66 8.77 -19.97
C ARG A 456 -41.17 7.47 -20.60
N ARG A 457 -40.72 7.15 -21.81
CA ARG A 457 -41.07 5.88 -22.47
C ARG A 457 -40.47 4.66 -21.75
N ARG A 458 -39.32 4.80 -21.09
CA ARG A 458 -38.67 3.73 -20.30
C ARG A 458 -39.31 3.54 -18.92
N GLU A 459 -39.92 4.59 -18.37
CA GLU A 459 -40.65 4.54 -17.10
C GLU A 459 -42.02 3.86 -17.22
N GLN A 460 -42.62 3.85 -18.42
CA GLN A 460 -43.88 3.14 -18.63
C GLN A 460 -43.63 1.63 -18.56
N PRO A 461 -44.31 0.88 -17.66
CA PRO A 461 -44.19 -0.55 -17.64
C PRO A 461 -44.59 -1.08 -19.01
N SER A 462 -43.77 -1.99 -19.57
CA SER A 462 -44.18 -2.77 -20.73
C SER A 462 -45.46 -3.50 -20.35
N THR A 463 -46.60 -2.99 -20.82
CA THR A 463 -47.87 -3.71 -20.72
C THR A 463 -47.66 -5.06 -21.38
N PRO A 464 -47.94 -6.18 -20.68
CA PRO A 464 -47.67 -7.52 -21.20
C PRO A 464 -48.41 -7.81 -22.52
#